data_AF-A0A938BN61-F1
#
_entry.id   AF-A0A938BN61-F1
#
_cell.length_a   1.000
_cell.length_b   1.000
_cell.length_c   1.000
_cell.angle_alpha   90.00
_cell.angle_beta   90.00
_cell.angle_gamma   90.00
#
_symmetry.space_group_name_H-M   'P 1'
#
loop_
_entity.id
_entity.type
_entity.pdbx_description
1 polymer ?
#
loop_
_entity_poly.entity_id
_entity_poly.type
_entity_poly.pdbx_seq_one_letter_code
_entity_poly.pdbx_strand_id
1 'polypeptide(L)'
;MSLWLQSSLQALESGDYERFRRGILPIAPLPIPDCLGREVEFAERRCRDLSQDRLFPIRFLWLLEANEQRRWGYPPLARSHYHPETLLDFWERAIADPDYRQAREAEGFRFDLEERAVEMTAGWIYIGERFIEDLFEVEDALGVTLQFPSPPSGEPRPAFAARRRGRGSGC
;
A
#
# COMPACT_ATOMS: atom_id res chain seq x y z
N MET A 1 2.92 21.15 -7.96
CA MET A 1 3.25 19.73 -7.67
C MET A 1 4.77 19.61 -7.64
N SER A 2 5.38 18.98 -6.62
CA SER A 2 6.85 18.90 -6.55
C SER A 2 7.40 18.06 -7.71
N LEU A 3 8.58 18.41 -8.25
CA LEU A 3 9.24 17.67 -9.34
C LEU A 3 9.45 16.19 -8.99
N TRP A 4 9.74 15.91 -7.71
CA TRP A 4 9.85 14.55 -7.20
C TRP A 4 8.53 13.78 -7.37
N LEU A 5 7.39 14.33 -6.89
CA LEU A 5 6.10 13.66 -6.99
C LEU A 5 5.69 13.40 -8.44
N GLN A 6 5.93 14.36 -9.33
CA GLN A 6 5.65 14.18 -10.76
C GLN A 6 6.51 13.06 -11.36
N SER A 7 7.81 13.03 -11.03
CA SER A 7 8.72 11.98 -11.51
C SER A 7 8.32 10.61 -10.97
N SER A 8 7.94 10.53 -9.70
CA SER A 8 7.47 9.32 -9.04
C SER A 8 6.23 8.74 -9.72
N LEU A 9 5.21 9.57 -9.93
CA LEU A 9 3.97 9.15 -10.60
C LEU A 9 4.26 8.69 -12.03
N GLN A 10 5.05 9.46 -12.78
CA GLN A 10 5.42 9.10 -14.15
C GLN A 10 6.09 7.72 -14.22
N ALA A 11 7.06 7.44 -13.34
CA ALA A 11 7.79 6.18 -13.35
C ALA A 11 6.90 4.99 -12.94
N LEU A 12 6.04 5.17 -11.93
CA LEU A 12 5.10 4.14 -11.48
C LEU A 12 4.03 3.83 -12.55
N GLU A 13 3.49 4.86 -13.20
CA GLU A 13 2.51 4.73 -14.28
C GLU A 13 3.10 4.14 -15.56
N SER A 14 4.38 4.43 -15.85
CA SER A 14 5.09 3.89 -17.01
C SER A 14 5.73 2.52 -16.77
N GLY A 15 5.54 1.92 -15.59
CA GLY A 15 6.16 0.63 -15.24
C GLY A 15 7.68 0.66 -15.12
N ASP A 16 8.28 1.83 -15.07
CA ASP A 16 9.73 2.01 -14.93
C ASP A 16 10.11 1.98 -13.45
N TYR A 17 9.82 0.84 -12.83
CA TYR A 17 10.00 0.59 -11.40
C TYR A 17 11.48 0.66 -11.00
N GLU A 18 12.40 0.26 -11.89
CA GLU A 18 13.84 0.38 -11.66
C GLU A 18 14.27 1.84 -11.56
N ARG A 19 13.83 2.71 -12.49
CA ARG A 19 14.09 4.15 -12.40
C ARG A 19 13.49 4.75 -11.13
N PHE A 20 12.27 4.33 -10.76
CA PHE A 20 11.65 4.78 -9.52
C PHE A 20 12.52 4.42 -8.31
N ARG A 21 12.92 3.15 -8.17
CA ARG A 21 13.68 2.66 -7.03
C ARG A 21 15.10 3.23 -6.95
N ARG A 22 15.83 3.24 -8.06
CA ARG A 22 17.26 3.59 -8.08
C ARG A 22 17.53 5.07 -8.32
N GLY A 23 16.63 5.76 -9.01
CA GLY A 23 16.81 7.16 -9.39
C GLY A 23 15.96 8.15 -8.59
N ILE A 24 14.71 7.80 -8.27
CA ILE A 24 13.73 8.75 -7.75
C ILE A 24 13.57 8.65 -6.22
N LEU A 25 13.45 7.42 -5.68
CA LEU A 25 13.35 7.22 -4.23
C LEU A 25 14.52 7.81 -3.44
N PRO A 26 15.80 7.67 -3.85
CA PRO A 26 16.93 8.14 -3.05
C PRO A 26 17.01 9.66 -2.90
N ILE A 27 16.35 10.42 -3.78
CA ILE A 27 16.34 11.89 -3.77
C ILE A 27 15.03 12.46 -3.21
N ALA A 28 14.24 11.64 -2.51
CA ALA A 28 12.97 12.07 -1.95
C ALA A 28 13.14 13.22 -0.94
N PRO A 29 12.26 14.23 -0.97
CA PRO A 29 12.30 15.35 -0.02
C PRO A 29 11.64 15.02 1.33
N LEU A 30 11.45 13.73 1.62
CA LEU A 30 10.79 13.19 2.81
C LEU A 30 11.40 11.83 3.16
N PRO A 31 11.33 11.40 4.44
CA PRO A 31 11.81 10.08 4.85
C PRO A 31 11.11 8.96 4.09
N ILE A 32 11.89 8.03 3.50
CA ILE A 32 11.36 6.89 2.75
C ILE A 32 11.43 5.63 3.62
N PRO A 33 10.29 4.96 3.87
CA PRO A 33 10.29 3.65 4.52
C PRO A 33 10.79 2.56 3.56
N ASP A 34 11.52 1.59 4.10
CA ASP A 34 12.06 0.41 3.39
C ASP A 34 10.94 -0.42 2.76
N CYS A 35 9.74 -0.42 3.34
CA CYS A 35 8.58 -1.11 2.79
C CYS A 35 8.26 -0.70 1.34
N LEU A 36 8.53 0.56 0.99
CA LEU A 36 8.31 1.06 -0.36
C LEU A 36 9.30 0.43 -1.35
N GLY A 37 10.56 0.22 -0.94
CA GLY A 37 11.54 -0.50 -1.76
C GLY A 37 11.09 -1.92 -2.06
N ARG A 38 10.59 -2.65 -1.06
CA ARG A 38 10.09 -4.03 -1.21
C ARG A 38 8.94 -4.15 -2.23
N GLU A 39 7.97 -3.23 -2.16
CA GLU A 39 6.83 -3.19 -3.09
C GLU A 39 7.27 -2.93 -4.54
N VAL A 40 8.24 -2.03 -4.73
CA VAL A 40 8.75 -1.71 -6.07
C VAL A 40 9.59 -2.86 -6.63
N GLU A 41 10.37 -3.54 -5.79
CA GLU A 41 11.12 -4.73 -6.21
C GLU A 41 10.20 -5.87 -6.63
N PHE A 42 9.08 -6.07 -5.92
CA PHE A 42 8.02 -6.97 -6.37
C PHE A 42 7.50 -6.56 -7.75
N ALA A 43 7.22 -5.27 -7.96
CA ALA A 43 6.72 -4.75 -9.23
C ALA A 43 7.70 -4.98 -10.40
N GLU A 44 9.01 -4.80 -10.19
CA GLU A 44 10.06 -5.10 -11.19
C GLU A 44 10.03 -6.56 -11.67
N ARG A 45 9.67 -7.49 -10.77
CA ARG A 45 9.56 -8.91 -11.08
C ARG A 45 8.22 -9.26 -11.72
N ARG A 46 7.11 -8.79 -11.14
CA ARG A 46 5.75 -9.26 -11.45
C ARG A 46 4.97 -8.38 -12.43
N CYS A 47 5.22 -7.07 -12.42
CA CYS A 47 4.35 -6.07 -13.05
C CYS A 47 4.87 -5.54 -14.40
N ARG A 48 5.47 -6.42 -15.23
CA ARG A 48 6.20 -5.99 -16.45
C ARG A 48 5.31 -5.59 -17.61
N ASP A 49 4.13 -6.20 -17.74
CA ASP A 49 3.14 -5.82 -18.75
C ASP A 49 2.08 -4.92 -18.10
N LEU A 50 2.15 -3.61 -18.34
CA LEU A 50 1.22 -2.65 -17.72
C LEU A 50 -0.20 -2.74 -18.24
N SER A 51 -0.42 -3.41 -19.37
CA SER A 51 -1.77 -3.62 -19.90
C SER A 51 -2.51 -4.74 -19.17
N GLN A 52 -1.77 -5.63 -18.49
CA GLN A 52 -2.33 -6.82 -17.85
C GLN A 52 -1.96 -6.96 -16.37
N ASP A 53 -0.81 -6.43 -15.96
CA ASP A 53 -0.16 -6.68 -14.67
C ASP A 53 0.41 -5.37 -14.11
N ARG A 54 -0.36 -4.27 -14.08
CA ARG A 54 0.15 -3.03 -13.46
C ARG A 54 0.25 -3.15 -11.95
N LEU A 55 1.24 -2.51 -11.35
CA LEU A 55 1.30 -2.30 -9.90
C LEU A 55 0.21 -1.30 -9.47
N PHE A 56 -0.45 -1.60 -8.36
CA PHE A 56 -1.15 -0.62 -7.55
C PHE A 56 -0.28 -0.27 -6.32
N PRO A 57 0.41 0.89 -6.31
CA PRO A 57 1.50 1.17 -5.38
C PRO A 57 1.00 1.64 -4.02
N ILE A 58 0.41 0.74 -3.24
CA ILE A 58 -0.34 1.09 -2.03
C ILE A 58 0.53 1.78 -0.97
N ARG A 59 1.79 1.36 -0.80
CA ARG A 59 2.70 1.99 0.19
C ARG A 59 3.12 3.38 -0.24
N PHE A 60 3.33 3.61 -1.53
CA PHE A 60 3.57 4.94 -2.07
C PHE A 60 2.39 5.87 -1.78
N LEU A 61 1.17 5.39 -2.00
CA LEU A 61 -0.06 6.16 -1.79
C LEU A 61 -0.26 6.51 -0.31
N TRP A 62 0.01 5.57 0.61
CA TRP A 62 0.01 5.85 2.04
C TRP A 62 1.03 6.92 2.43
N LEU A 63 2.25 6.86 1.88
CA LEU A 63 3.29 7.85 2.15
C LEU A 63 2.89 9.26 1.70
N LEU A 64 2.25 9.37 0.53
CA LEU A 64 1.71 10.65 0.06
C LEU A 64 0.59 11.17 0.96
N GLU A 65 -0.35 10.31 1.31
CA GLU A 65 -1.47 10.66 2.17
C GLU A 65 -1.00 11.08 3.57
N ALA A 66 -0.03 10.38 4.13
CA ALA A 66 0.58 10.71 5.42
C ALA A 66 1.29 12.07 5.36
N ASN A 67 2.04 12.35 4.29
CA ASN A 67 2.71 13.64 4.13
C ASN A 67 1.69 14.79 3.95
N GLU A 68 0.57 14.53 3.27
CA GLU A 68 -0.52 15.50 3.12
C GLU A 68 -1.22 15.81 4.44
N GLN A 69 -1.58 14.76 5.20
CA GLN A 69 -2.18 14.89 6.53
C GLN A 69 -1.24 15.64 7.48
N ARG A 70 0.06 15.31 7.48
CA ARG A 70 1.08 15.98 8.30
C ARG A 70 1.21 17.48 7.98
N ARG A 71 1.27 17.84 6.69
CA ARG A 71 1.60 19.21 6.27
C ARG A 71 0.41 20.15 6.28
N TRP A 72 -0.79 19.65 5.98
CA TRP A 72 -1.95 20.48 5.67
C TRP A 72 -3.21 20.08 6.45
N GLY A 73 -3.16 19.02 7.26
CA GLY A 73 -4.34 18.55 7.99
C GLY A 73 -5.48 18.12 7.07
N TYR A 74 -5.17 17.68 5.85
CA TYR A 74 -6.19 17.19 4.91
C TYR A 74 -6.94 16.00 5.51
N PRO A 75 -8.25 15.87 5.25
CA PRO A 75 -8.99 14.66 5.60
C PRO A 75 -8.45 13.45 4.80
N PRO A 76 -8.73 12.21 5.22
CA PRO A 76 -8.41 11.04 4.41
C PRO A 76 -8.98 11.18 3.02
N LEU A 77 -8.12 11.01 2.02
CA LEU A 77 -8.49 11.12 0.62
C LEU A 77 -8.81 9.76 0.00
N ALA A 78 -8.60 8.67 0.76
CA ALA A 78 -8.80 7.29 0.30
C ALA A 78 -8.04 6.99 -1.01
N ARG A 79 -6.87 7.63 -1.20
CA ARG A 79 -6.06 7.48 -2.42
C ARG A 79 -5.62 6.04 -2.62
N SER A 80 -5.47 5.28 -1.54
CA SER A 80 -5.15 3.86 -1.60
C SER A 80 -6.24 3.00 -2.22
N HIS A 81 -7.46 3.50 -2.45
CA HIS A 81 -8.65 2.77 -2.94
C HIS A 81 -9.12 1.57 -2.08
N TYR A 82 -8.21 0.97 -1.32
CA TYR A 82 -8.37 -0.21 -0.50
C TYR A 82 -8.08 0.19 0.95
N HIS A 83 -9.03 -0.12 1.84
CA HIS A 83 -8.82 0.02 3.27
C HIS A 83 -7.84 -1.08 3.74
N PRO A 84 -6.78 -0.75 4.51
CA PRO A 84 -5.76 -1.74 4.88
C PRO A 84 -6.31 -2.97 5.60
N GLU A 85 -7.23 -2.80 6.56
CA GLU A 85 -7.86 -3.93 7.27
C GLU A 85 -8.64 -4.83 6.32
N THR A 86 -9.48 -4.27 5.45
CA THR A 86 -10.30 -5.04 4.50
C THR A 86 -9.43 -5.79 3.49
N LEU A 87 -8.35 -5.17 3.03
CA LEU A 87 -7.41 -5.79 2.10
C LEU A 87 -6.66 -6.96 2.75
N LEU A 88 -6.23 -6.79 4.01
CA LEU A 88 -5.56 -7.86 4.74
C LEU A 88 -6.54 -9.01 5.04
N ASP A 89 -7.76 -8.70 5.50
CA ASP A 89 -8.80 -9.70 5.76
C ASP A 89 -9.13 -10.50 4.49
N PHE A 90 -9.20 -9.82 3.33
CA PHE A 90 -9.39 -10.46 2.04
C PHE A 90 -8.27 -11.46 1.72
N TRP A 91 -7.03 -11.03 1.88
CA TRP A 91 -5.85 -11.87 1.67
C TRP A 91 -5.83 -13.07 2.62
N GLU A 92 -5.94 -12.82 3.93
CA GLU A 92 -5.88 -13.86 4.96
C GLU A 92 -6.98 -14.91 4.78
N ARG A 93 -8.19 -14.48 4.40
CA ARG A 93 -9.28 -15.39 4.09
C ARG A 93 -9.00 -16.23 2.85
N ALA A 94 -8.44 -15.65 1.78
CA ALA A 94 -8.05 -16.40 0.59
C ALA A 94 -6.94 -17.43 0.85
N ILE A 95 -6.08 -17.19 1.86
CA ILE A 95 -5.10 -18.19 2.31
C ILE A 95 -5.77 -19.30 3.13
N ALA A 96 -6.63 -18.93 4.07
CA ALA A 96 -7.24 -19.87 5.02
C ALA A 96 -8.34 -20.75 4.40
N ASP A 97 -9.03 -20.27 3.38
CA ASP A 97 -10.22 -20.89 2.79
C ASP A 97 -10.05 -21.07 1.28
N PRO A 98 -9.68 -22.29 0.82
CA PRO A 98 -9.51 -22.58 -0.61
C PRO A 98 -10.76 -22.38 -1.45
N ASP A 99 -11.95 -22.63 -0.89
CA ASP A 99 -13.22 -22.48 -1.60
C ASP A 99 -13.52 -20.98 -1.81
N TYR A 100 -13.28 -20.17 -0.78
CA TYR A 100 -13.34 -18.72 -0.91
C TYR A 100 -12.37 -18.21 -1.98
N ARG A 101 -11.12 -18.69 -2.00
CA ARG A 101 -10.14 -18.30 -3.02
C ARG A 101 -10.59 -18.65 -4.43
N GLN A 102 -11.03 -19.89 -4.66
CA GLN A 102 -11.54 -20.32 -5.96
C GLN A 102 -12.73 -19.47 -6.43
N ALA A 103 -13.64 -19.12 -5.51
CA ALA A 103 -14.75 -18.23 -5.83
C ALA A 103 -14.27 -16.83 -6.27
N ARG A 104 -13.21 -16.28 -5.65
CA ARG A 104 -12.61 -15.00 -6.08
C ARG A 104 -11.86 -15.11 -7.39
N GLU A 105 -11.17 -16.20 -7.64
CA GLU A 105 -10.52 -16.45 -8.94
C GLU A 105 -11.55 -16.49 -10.07
N ALA A 106 -12.73 -17.09 -9.83
CA ALA A 106 -13.84 -17.08 -10.77
C ALA A 106 -14.45 -15.68 -11.03
N GLU A 107 -14.27 -14.74 -10.09
CA GLU A 107 -14.64 -13.33 -10.25
C GLU A 107 -13.56 -12.48 -10.94
N GLY A 108 -12.41 -13.08 -11.31
CA GLY A 108 -11.32 -12.44 -12.03
C GLY A 108 -10.18 -11.90 -11.15
N PHE A 109 -10.18 -12.18 -9.84
CA PHE A 109 -9.03 -11.88 -8.98
C PHE A 109 -7.90 -12.90 -9.23
N ARG A 110 -6.64 -12.46 -9.16
CA ARG A 110 -5.47 -13.36 -9.26
C ARG A 110 -4.63 -13.30 -7.98
N PHE A 111 -4.12 -14.44 -7.53
CA PHE A 111 -3.31 -14.54 -6.32
C PHE A 111 -1.90 -15.02 -6.65
N ASP A 112 -0.90 -14.33 -6.11
CA ASP A 112 0.48 -14.78 -6.09
C ASP A 112 0.82 -15.18 -4.65
N LEU A 113 0.67 -16.48 -4.36
CA LEU A 113 0.85 -17.02 -3.02
C LEU A 113 2.32 -17.06 -2.58
N GLU A 114 3.24 -17.12 -3.55
CA GLU A 114 4.68 -17.17 -3.30
C GLU A 114 5.22 -15.80 -2.89
N GLU A 115 4.94 -14.78 -3.70
CA GLU A 115 5.36 -13.40 -3.43
C GLU A 115 4.39 -12.67 -2.48
N ARG A 116 3.29 -13.33 -2.08
CA ARG A 116 2.23 -12.78 -1.23
C ARG A 116 1.65 -11.49 -1.79
N ALA A 117 1.09 -11.58 -2.98
CA ALA A 117 0.45 -10.46 -3.66
C ALA A 117 -0.91 -10.88 -4.24
N VAL A 118 -1.76 -9.88 -4.46
CA VAL A 118 -3.08 -10.10 -5.04
C VAL A 118 -3.37 -9.05 -6.08
N GLU A 119 -3.87 -9.49 -7.23
CA GLU A 119 -4.39 -8.59 -8.23
C GLU A 119 -5.86 -8.30 -7.98
N MET A 120 -6.16 -7.01 -7.85
CA MET A 120 -7.51 -6.48 -7.73
C MET A 120 -7.80 -5.54 -8.89
N THR A 121 -8.97 -4.88 -8.85
CA THR A 121 -9.45 -3.98 -9.91
C THR A 121 -8.44 -2.90 -10.35
N ALA A 122 -7.61 -2.38 -9.42
CA ALA A 122 -6.65 -1.34 -9.72
C ALA A 122 -5.25 -1.86 -10.10
N GLY A 123 -5.00 -3.16 -9.99
CA GLY A 123 -3.71 -3.80 -10.30
C GLY A 123 -3.24 -4.74 -9.20
N TRP A 124 -2.00 -5.19 -9.32
CA TRP A 124 -1.30 -6.01 -8.33
C TRP A 124 -0.99 -5.20 -7.08
N ILE A 125 -1.38 -5.73 -5.93
CA ILE A 125 -1.11 -5.18 -4.61
C ILE A 125 -0.18 -6.16 -3.88
N TYR A 126 1.00 -5.67 -3.53
CA TYR A 126 1.95 -6.43 -2.72
C TYR A 126 1.47 -6.46 -1.26
N ILE A 127 1.12 -7.63 -0.74
CA ILE A 127 0.75 -7.79 0.68
C ILE A 127 2.02 -7.98 1.51
N GLY A 128 2.90 -8.89 1.07
CA GLY A 128 4.12 -9.22 1.79
C GLY A 128 3.86 -9.87 3.16
N GLU A 129 4.92 -10.07 3.94
CA GLU A 129 4.86 -10.73 5.25
C GLU A 129 4.50 -9.79 6.40
N ARG A 130 4.76 -8.49 6.23
CA ARG A 130 4.77 -7.48 7.29
C ARG A 130 3.79 -6.34 7.00
N PHE A 131 2.62 -6.64 6.43
CA PHE A 131 1.70 -5.63 5.90
C PHE A 131 1.25 -4.59 6.94
N ILE A 132 0.98 -5.03 8.18
CA ILE A 132 0.61 -4.13 9.28
C ILE A 132 1.80 -3.27 9.69
N GLU A 133 2.97 -3.89 9.84
CA GLU A 133 4.19 -3.18 10.23
C GLU A 133 4.65 -2.20 9.14
N ASP A 134 4.44 -2.51 7.86
CA ASP A 134 4.73 -1.62 6.73
C ASP A 134 3.90 -0.33 6.80
N LEU A 135 2.61 -0.43 7.18
CA LEU A 135 1.79 0.76 7.42
C LEU A 135 2.35 1.59 8.59
N PHE A 136 2.71 0.92 9.70
CA PHE A 136 3.31 1.60 10.85
C PHE A 136 4.66 2.22 10.50
N GLU A 137 5.44 1.59 9.63
CA GLU A 137 6.72 2.10 9.14
C GLU A 137 6.54 3.43 8.40
N VAL A 138 5.52 3.53 7.53
CA VAL A 138 5.13 4.78 6.83
C VAL A 138 4.75 5.88 7.83
N GLU A 139 3.94 5.53 8.82
CA GLU A 139 3.47 6.45 9.85
C GLU A 139 4.61 6.96 10.73
N ASP A 140 5.48 6.05 11.18
CA ASP A 140 6.67 6.33 11.99
C ASP A 140 7.64 7.23 11.21
N ALA A 141 7.85 6.96 9.91
CA ALA A 141 8.70 7.78 9.03
C ALA A 141 8.22 9.23 8.89
N LEU A 142 6.90 9.46 8.94
CA LEU A 142 6.31 10.79 8.79
C LEU A 142 5.82 11.40 10.10
N GLY A 143 5.82 10.67 11.21
CA GLY A 143 5.36 11.13 12.52
C GLY A 143 3.87 11.46 12.53
N VAL A 144 3.05 10.66 11.84
CA VAL A 144 1.59 10.86 11.74
C VAL A 144 0.88 9.52 11.82
N THR A 145 -0.31 9.49 12.43
CA THR A 145 -1.20 8.32 12.34
C THR A 145 -2.18 8.51 11.19
N LEU A 146 -2.05 7.67 10.16
CA LEU A 146 -2.92 7.69 9.00
C LEU A 146 -4.34 7.36 9.41
N GLN A 147 -5.25 8.22 8.99
CA GLN A 147 -6.68 8.01 9.11
C GLN A 147 -7.23 7.43 7.79
N PHE A 148 -8.14 6.47 7.90
CA PHE A 148 -8.83 5.84 6.77
C PHE A 148 -10.35 5.95 6.96
N PRO A 149 -11.14 6.08 5.88
CA PRO A 149 -12.59 6.07 6.00
C PRO A 149 -13.10 4.73 6.54
N SER A 150 -13.95 4.76 7.58
CA SER A 150 -14.57 3.55 8.12
C SER A 150 -16.01 3.38 7.65
N PRO A 151 -16.35 2.29 6.92
CA PRO A 151 -17.74 1.91 6.73
C PRO A 151 -18.38 1.45 8.05
N PRO A 152 -19.69 1.64 8.27
CA PRO A 152 -20.64 2.43 7.47
C PRO A 152 -20.68 3.92 7.85
N SER A 153 -20.06 4.33 8.96
CA SER A 153 -20.17 5.70 9.48
C SER A 153 -19.51 6.75 8.59
N GLY A 154 -18.57 6.35 7.74
CA GLY A 154 -17.73 7.24 6.93
C GLY A 154 -16.70 8.02 7.75
N GLU A 155 -16.71 7.89 9.08
CA GLU A 155 -15.81 8.61 9.96
C GLU A 155 -14.37 8.11 9.79
N PRO A 156 -13.41 9.03 9.57
CA PRO A 156 -11.99 8.72 9.59
C PRO A 156 -11.55 8.03 10.89
N ARG A 157 -10.90 6.87 10.78
CA ARG A 157 -10.26 6.20 11.93
C ARG A 157 -8.89 5.61 11.58
N PRO A 158 -8.02 5.38 12.58
CA PRO A 158 -6.79 4.64 12.35
C PRO A 158 -7.09 3.18 11.96
N ALA A 159 -6.38 2.67 10.95
CA ALA A 159 -6.36 1.24 10.68
C ALA A 159 -5.60 0.49 11.79
N PHE A 160 -6.01 -0.75 12.07
CA PHE A 160 -5.43 -1.66 13.05
C PHE A 160 -5.39 -1.11 14.47
N ALA A 161 -6.43 -0.36 14.87
CA ALA A 161 -6.50 0.30 16.17
C ALA A 161 -6.24 -0.64 17.37
N ALA A 162 -6.71 -1.89 17.30
CA ALA A 162 -6.46 -2.90 18.33
C ALA A 162 -4.98 -3.27 18.46
N ARG A 163 -4.25 -3.39 17.34
CA ARG A 163 -2.82 -3.73 17.31
C ARG A 163 -1.95 -2.58 17.82
N ARG A 164 -2.37 -1.34 17.59
CA ARG A 164 -1.69 -0.13 18.10
C ARG A 164 -1.67 -0.04 19.63
N ARG A 165 -2.76 -0.43 20.29
CA ARG A 165 -2.85 -0.41 21.76
C ARG A 165 -1.79 -1.32 22.41
N GLY A 166 -1.39 -2.40 21.74
CA GLY A 166 -0.31 -3.28 22.18
C GLY A 166 1.10 -2.72 22.02
N ARG A 167 1.31 -1.69 21.17
CA ARG A 167 2.58 -0.95 21.04
C ARG A 167 2.78 0.06 22.19
N GLY A 168 1.70 0.50 22.83
CA GLY A 168 1.69 1.61 23.81
C GLY A 168 1.76 1.22 25.29
N SER A 169 1.92 -0.06 25.65
CA SER A 169 2.01 -0.52 27.05
C SER A 169 3.45 -0.64 27.57
N GLY A 170 4.41 0.04 26.95
CA GLY A 170 5.81 0.09 27.37
C GLY A 170 6.25 1.52 27.67
N CYS A 171 5.65 2.12 28.70
CA CYS A 171 6.21 3.26 29.44
C CYS A 171 6.18 2.91 30.92
#